data_AF-A0A0N5ADC9-F1
#
_entry.id   AF-A0A0N5ADC9-F1
#
_cell.length_a   1.000
_cell.length_b   1.000
_cell.length_c   1.000
_cell.angle_alpha   90.00
_cell.angle_beta   90.00
_cell.angle_gamma   90.00
#
_symmetry.space_group_name_H-M   'P 1'
#
loop_
_entity.id
_entity.type
_entity.pdbx_description
1 polymer ?
#
loop_
_entity_poly.entity_id
_entity_poly.type
_entity_poly.pdbx_seq_one_letter_code
_entity_poly.pdbx_strand_id
1 'polypeptide(L)'
;MGLVIPLASVSGFWVLVALCSILVPKGPNRGIIQTMIILTAVCCWMFWILVYLHQINPLIGPQIPVRTIRWIDEKWGRTAELING
;
A
#
# COMPACT_ATOMS: atom_id res chain seq x y z
N MET A 1 -13.00 -8.26 4.92
CA MET A 1 -13.10 -6.87 4.39
C MET A 1 -11.76 -6.16 4.31
N GLY A 2 -10.88 -6.25 5.32
CA GLY A 2 -9.61 -5.48 5.35
C GLY A 2 -8.58 -5.78 4.26
N LEU A 3 -8.59 -6.97 3.64
CA LEU A 3 -7.65 -7.34 2.57
C LEU A 3 -8.10 -6.86 1.18
N VAL A 4 -9.38 -7.02 0.88
CA VAL A 4 -9.93 -6.78 -0.47
C VAL A 4 -9.96 -5.29 -0.78
N ILE A 5 -10.30 -4.45 0.21
CA ILE A 5 -10.37 -2.99 0.06
C ILE A 5 -9.04 -2.40 -0.44
N PRO A 6 -7.88 -2.61 0.23
CA PRO A 6 -6.61 -2.06 -0.24
C PRO A 6 -6.14 -2.68 -1.55
N LEU A 7 -6.32 -3.99 -1.75
CA LEU A 7 -5.94 -4.64 -3.00
C LEU A 7 -6.70 -4.09 -4.20
N ALA A 8 -8.01 -3.94 -4.09
CA ALA A 8 -8.86 -3.44 -5.16
C ALA A 8 -8.61 -1.94 -5.42
N SER A 9 -8.48 -1.12 -4.37
CA SER A 9 -8.30 0.33 -4.52
C SER A 9 -6.96 0.68 -5.15
N VAL A 10 -5.85 0.11 -4.67
CA VAL A 10 -4.51 0.44 -5.17
C VAL A 10 -4.26 -0.16 -6.55
N SER A 11 -4.77 -1.37 -6.82
CA SER A 11 -4.70 -1.95 -8.17
C SER A 11 -5.53 -1.15 -9.17
N GLY A 12 -6.76 -0.77 -8.80
CA GLY A 12 -7.61 0.08 -9.65
C GLY A 12 -6.98 1.44 -9.94
N PHE A 13 -6.36 2.08 -8.94
CA PHE A 13 -5.65 3.34 -9.10
C PHE A 13 -4.52 3.24 -10.13
N TRP A 14 -3.64 2.25 -10.00
CA TRP A 14 -2.50 2.11 -10.93
C TRP A 14 -2.92 1.68 -12.34
N VAL A 15 -3.99 0.88 -12.46
CA VAL A 15 -4.60 0.57 -13.76
C VAL A 15 -5.11 1.86 -14.42
N LEU A 16 -5.81 2.72 -13.68
CA LEU A 16 -6.28 4.01 -14.20
C LEU A 16 -5.11 4.90 -14.65
N VAL A 17 -4.03 4.97 -13.86
CA VAL A 17 -2.82 5.72 -14.22
C VAL A 17 -2.19 5.18 -15.51
N ALA A 18 -2.14 3.86 -15.70
CA ALA A 18 -1.65 3.26 -16.94
C ALA A 18 -2.54 3.62 -18.15
N LEU A 19 -3.87 3.67 -17.95
CA LEU A 19 -4.83 4.08 -18.99
C LEU A 19 -4.68 5.56 -19.39
N CYS A 20 -4.20 6.43 -18.49
CA CYS A 20 -3.90 7.83 -18.81
C CYS A 20 -2.82 7.99 -19.91
N SER A 21 -2.04 6.93 -20.22
CA SER A 21 -1.12 6.94 -21.35
C SER A 21 -1.81 7.15 -22.71
N ILE A 22 -3.12 6.87 -22.81
CA ILE A 22 -3.90 7.08 -24.03
C ILE A 22 -4.18 8.57 -24.26
N LEU A 23 -4.27 9.36 -23.17
CA LEU A 23 -4.58 10.79 -23.19
C LEU A 23 -3.37 11.67 -23.58
N VAL A 24 -2.20 11.08 -23.81
CA VAL A 24 -0.98 11.83 -24.16
C VAL A 24 -1.15 12.52 -25.53
N PRO A 25 -0.96 13.86 -25.60
CA PRO A 25 -1.13 14.62 -26.83
C PRO A 25 -0.11 14.21 -27.90
N LYS A 26 -0.46 14.46 -29.16
CA LYS A 26 0.41 14.18 -30.30
C LYS A 26 1.60 15.13 -30.27
N GLY A 27 2.79 14.58 -30.23
CA GLY A 27 4.05 15.32 -30.27
C GLY A 27 5.24 14.39 -30.54
N PRO A 28 6.43 14.93 -30.81
CA PRO A 28 7.63 14.15 -31.14
C PRO A 28 7.99 13.11 -30.07
N ASN A 29 7.70 13.43 -28.79
CA ASN A 29 8.07 12.62 -27.64
C ASN A 29 6.92 11.75 -27.11
N ARG A 30 5.82 11.58 -27.87
CA ARG A 30 4.61 10.89 -27.40
C ARG A 30 4.92 9.46 -26.93
N GLY A 31 5.67 8.69 -27.72
CA GLY A 31 6.02 7.30 -27.38
C GLY A 31 6.80 7.21 -26.07
N ILE A 32 7.78 8.09 -25.88
CA ILE A 32 8.60 8.15 -24.65
C ILE A 32 7.70 8.41 -23.45
N ILE A 33 6.85 9.44 -23.51
CA ILE A 33 5.94 9.79 -22.41
C ILE A 33 4.98 8.63 -22.09
N GLN A 34 4.43 7.97 -23.10
CA GLN A 34 3.58 6.79 -22.90
C GLN A 34 4.31 5.66 -22.19
N THR A 35 5.53 5.34 -22.63
CA THR A 35 6.33 4.28 -22.01
C THR A 35 6.73 4.64 -20.58
N MET A 36 7.05 5.91 -20.29
CA MET A 36 7.35 6.35 -18.93
C MET A 36 6.15 6.20 -17.99
N ILE A 37 4.95 6.56 -18.45
CA ILE A 37 3.70 6.41 -17.65
C ILE A 37 3.43 4.94 -17.36
N ILE A 38 3.50 4.07 -18.38
CA ILE A 38 3.22 2.63 -18.22
C ILE A 38 4.27 1.98 -17.31
N LEU A 39 5.56 2.23 -17.56
CA LEU A 39 6.66 1.66 -16.76
C LEU A 39 6.54 2.09 -15.29
N THR A 40 6.24 3.36 -15.04
CA THR A 40 6.04 3.88 -13.68
C THR A 40 4.86 3.18 -13.01
N ALA A 41 3.72 3.07 -13.70
CA ALA A 41 2.53 2.43 -13.15
C ALA A 41 2.79 0.97 -12.77
N VAL A 42 3.48 0.22 -13.63
CA VAL A 42 3.85 -1.18 -13.38
C VAL A 42 4.82 -1.29 -12.21
N CYS A 43 5.91 -0.51 -12.21
CA CYS A 43 6.93 -0.57 -11.15
C CYS A 43 6.36 -0.19 -9.78
N CYS A 44 5.56 0.88 -9.70
CA CYS A 44 4.97 1.32 -8.43
C CYS A 44 3.89 0.37 -7.92
N TRP A 45 3.05 -0.17 -8.81
CA TRP A 45 2.09 -1.21 -8.43
C TRP A 45 2.81 -2.48 -7.95
N MET A 46 3.83 -2.94 -8.66
CA MET A 46 4.62 -4.12 -8.30
C MET A 46 5.34 -3.94 -6.96
N PHE A 47 5.98 -2.80 -6.75
CA PHE A 47 6.60 -2.49 -5.45
C PHE A 47 5.57 -2.55 -4.32
N TRP A 48 4.42 -1.90 -4.52
CA TRP A 48 3.35 -1.86 -3.50
C TRP A 48 2.80 -3.24 -3.17
N ILE A 49 2.48 -4.06 -4.18
CA ILE A 49 1.88 -5.38 -3.93
C ILE A 49 2.88 -6.30 -3.23
N LEU A 50 4.17 -6.24 -3.57
CA LEU A 50 5.19 -7.08 -2.93
C LEU A 50 5.34 -6.76 -1.43
N VAL A 51 5.44 -5.46 -1.06
CA VAL A 51 5.54 -5.09 0.35
C VAL A 51 4.26 -5.39 1.12
N TYR A 52 3.11 -5.28 0.46
CA TYR A 52 1.82 -5.61 1.05
C TYR A 52 1.70 -7.12 1.32
N LEU A 53 2.03 -7.96 0.34
CA LEU A 53 2.01 -9.42 0.47
C LEU A 53 2.97 -9.92 1.56
N HIS A 54 4.15 -9.29 1.71
CA HIS A 54 5.11 -9.65 2.76
C HIS A 54 4.52 -9.50 4.17
N GLN A 55 3.51 -8.65 4.36
CA GLN A 55 2.87 -8.42 5.65
C GLN A 55 1.64 -9.30 5.89
N ILE A 56 1.18 -10.07 4.88
CA ILE A 56 0.04 -10.98 5.03
C ILE A 56 0.55 -12.27 5.70
N ASN A 57 0.04 -12.57 6.89
CA ASN A 57 0.51 -13.65 7.77
C ASN A 57 1.96 -13.44 8.26
N PRO A 58 2.21 -12.41 9.08
CA PRO A 58 3.54 -12.14 9.61
C PRO A 58 3.95 -13.27 10.58
N LEU A 59 5.12 -13.86 10.35
CA LEU A 59 5.69 -14.88 11.25
C LEU A 59 6.41 -14.26 12.45
N ILE A 60 6.84 -13.01 12.32
CA ILE A 60 7.63 -12.29 13.32
C ILE A 60 6.89 -11.01 13.71
N GLY A 61 6.63 -10.87 15.02
CA GLY A 61 6.07 -9.66 15.61
C GLY A 61 7.16 -8.65 16.04
N PRO A 62 6.78 -7.38 16.23
CA PRO A 62 7.70 -6.34 16.69
C PRO A 62 8.22 -6.63 18.11
N GLN A 63 9.54 -6.52 18.31
CA GLN A 63 10.20 -6.65 19.62
C GLN A 63 10.44 -5.24 20.19
N ILE A 64 9.64 -4.83 21.18
CA ILE A 64 9.68 -3.47 21.75
C ILE A 64 9.78 -3.50 23.28
N PRO A 65 10.49 -2.54 23.89
CA PRO A 65 10.68 -2.50 25.35
C PRO A 65 9.36 -2.16 26.05
N VAL A 66 9.19 -2.69 27.26
CA VAL A 66 7.96 -2.56 28.08
C VAL A 66 7.51 -1.10 28.25
N ARG A 67 8.46 -0.17 28.40
CA ARG A 67 8.14 1.27 28.47
C ARG A 67 7.34 1.75 27.26
N THR A 68 7.72 1.32 26.05
CA THR A 68 7.08 1.70 24.79
C THR A 68 5.73 1.03 24.65
N ILE A 69 5.60 -0.23 25.08
CA ILE A 69 4.30 -0.93 25.13
C ILE A 69 3.32 -0.15 26.00
N ARG A 70 3.74 0.28 27.20
CA ARG A 70 2.90 1.07 28.11
C ARG A 70 2.47 2.41 27.51
N TRP A 71 3.36 3.07 26.77
CA TRP A 71 3.03 4.31 26.05
C TRP A 71 2.04 4.09 24.90
N ILE A 72 2.20 3.02 24.13
CA ILE A 72 1.25 2.65 23.06
C ILE A 72 -0.11 2.35 23.67
N ASP A 73 -0.15 1.64 24.79
CA ASP A 73 -1.38 1.35 25.51
C ASP A 73 -2.09 2.61 26.00
N GLU A 74 -1.36 3.57 26.55
CA GLU A 74 -1.96 4.84 27.01
C GLU A 74 -2.58 5.66 25.87
N LYS A 75 -1.99 5.62 24.66
CA LYS A 75 -2.44 6.45 23.53
C LYS A 75 -3.42 5.75 22.59
N TRP A 76 -3.26 4.46 22.41
CA TRP A 76 -3.95 3.64 21.40
C TRP A 76 -4.53 2.35 21.97
N GLY A 77 -4.31 2.09 23.26
CA GLY A 77 -4.67 0.84 23.91
C GLY A 77 -6.15 0.72 24.24
N ARG A 78 -6.62 -0.52 24.15
CA ARG A 78 -7.97 -0.96 24.51
C ARG A 78 -7.95 -1.84 25.76
N THR A 79 -6.86 -1.78 26.53
CA THR A 79 -6.55 -2.79 27.55
C THR A 79 -7.64 -2.90 28.60
N ALA A 80 -8.30 -1.80 28.99
CA ALA A 80 -9.46 -1.82 29.89
C ALA A 80 -10.65 -2.67 29.40
N GLU A 81 -10.82 -2.86 28.09
CA GLU A 81 -11.88 -3.69 27.52
C GLU A 81 -11.48 -5.18 27.50
N LEU A 82 -10.19 -5.49 27.46
CA LEU A 82 -9.66 -6.86 27.44
C LEU A 82 -9.54 -7.50 28.85
N ILE A 83 -9.45 -6.69 29.91
CA ILE A 83 -9.41 -7.18 31.31
C ILE A 83 -10.82 -7.41 31.89
N ASN A 84 -11.85 -6.80 31.30
CA ASN A 84 -13.23 -6.83 31.78
C ASN A 84 -14.15 -7.76 30.96
N GLY A 85 -13.58 -8.59 30.07
CA GLY A 85 -14.30 -9.51 29.19
C GLY A 85 -13.87 -10.97 29.37
#